data_AF-A0A239K481-F1
#
_entry.id   AF-A0A239K481-F1
#
_cell.length_a   1.000
_cell.length_b   1.000
_cell.length_c   1.000
_cell.angle_alpha   90.00
_cell.angle_beta   90.00
_cell.angle_gamma   90.00
#
_symmetry.space_group_name_H-M   'P 1'
#
loop_
_entity.id
_entity.type
_entity.pdbx_description
1 polymer ?
#
loop_
_entity_poly.entity_id
_entity_poly.type
_entity_poly.pdbx_seq_one_letter_code
_entity_poly.pdbx_strand_id
1 'polypeptide(L)'
;MNNLLDRIPSFFKNFYFLSALFFVVWLAFIDSNDLFMQAQLSGKKADLIEAKDFYQEKIMQVKNDQAALNNNPDLLEKMAREKYLMKKDNEDLYIVVKED
;
A
#
# COMPACT_ATOMS: atom_id res chain seq x y z
N MET A 1 -38.58 -46.53 4.71
CA MET A 1 -37.47 -45.75 4.12
C MET A 1 -37.97 -44.33 4.00
N ASN A 2 -37.56 -43.42 4.87
CA ASN A 2 -38.09 -42.05 4.85
C ASN A 2 -37.38 -41.29 3.73
N ASN A 3 -38.10 -40.96 2.67
CA ASN A 3 -37.58 -40.19 1.56
C ASN A 3 -37.41 -38.73 2.03
N LEU A 4 -36.18 -38.35 2.38
CA LEU A 4 -35.81 -36.97 2.74
C LEU A 4 -36.19 -35.97 1.64
N LEU A 5 -36.33 -36.44 0.40
CA LEU A 5 -36.80 -35.70 -0.76
C LEU A 5 -38.25 -35.20 -0.64
N ASP A 6 -39.11 -35.80 0.19
CA ASP A 6 -40.52 -35.39 0.34
C ASP A 6 -40.70 -34.17 1.24
N ARG A 7 -39.68 -33.81 2.03
CA ARG A 7 -39.68 -32.59 2.86
C ARG A 7 -39.18 -31.34 2.13
N ILE A 8 -38.66 -31.48 0.92
CA ILE A 8 -38.14 -30.37 0.13
C ILE A 8 -39.29 -29.69 -0.60
N PRO A 9 -39.52 -28.37 -0.40
CA PRO A 9 -40.57 -27.62 -1.09
C PRO A 9 -40.42 -27.74 -2.62
N SER A 10 -41.54 -27.87 -3.35
CA SER A 10 -41.57 -28.14 -4.80
C SER A 10 -40.71 -27.19 -5.64
N PHE A 11 -40.55 -25.94 -5.18
CA PHE A 11 -39.73 -24.92 -5.84
C PHE A 11 -38.24 -25.31 -5.93
N PHE A 12 -37.69 -26.00 -4.92
CA PHE A 12 -36.30 -26.48 -4.91
C PHE A 12 -36.08 -27.71 -5.80
N LYS A 13 -37.15 -28.32 -6.32
CA LYS A 13 -37.08 -29.43 -7.29
C LYS A 13 -37.16 -28.94 -8.74
N ASN A 14 -37.43 -27.64 -8.94
CA ASN A 14 -37.51 -27.05 -10.26
C ASN A 14 -36.09 -26.84 -10.83
N PHE A 15 -35.83 -27.42 -12.01
CA PHE A 15 -34.56 -27.28 -12.73
C PHE A 15 -34.17 -25.81 -12.95
N TYR A 16 -35.13 -24.94 -13.30
CA TYR A 16 -34.87 -23.53 -13.53
C TYR A 16 -34.45 -22.80 -12.25
N PHE A 17 -35.01 -23.18 -11.10
CA PHE A 17 -34.63 -22.59 -9.82
C PHE A 17 -33.23 -23.05 -9.39
N LEU A 18 -32.93 -24.35 -9.50
CA LEU A 18 -31.59 -24.87 -9.20
C LEU A 18 -30.53 -24.28 -10.12
N SER A 19 -30.84 -24.13 -11.41
CA SER A 19 -29.94 -23.52 -12.40
C SER A 19 -29.71 -22.04 -12.10
N ALA A 20 -30.76 -21.29 -11.76
CA ALA A 20 -30.66 -19.89 -11.39
C ALA A 20 -29.90 -19.70 -10.07
N LEU A 21 -30.17 -20.53 -9.06
CA LEU A 21 -29.46 -20.50 -7.79
C LEU A 21 -27.98 -20.85 -7.98
N PHE A 22 -27.67 -21.87 -8.79
CA PHE A 22 -26.30 -22.20 -9.16
C PHE A 22 -25.62 -21.02 -9.85
N PHE A 23 -26.30 -20.36 -10.79
CA PHE A 23 -25.74 -19.20 -11.49
C PHE A 23 -25.51 -18.01 -10.56
N VAL A 24 -26.41 -17.74 -9.62
CA VAL A 24 -26.23 -16.68 -8.61
C VAL A 24 -25.06 -17.00 -7.68
N VAL A 25 -24.96 -18.24 -7.20
CA VAL A 25 -23.83 -18.68 -6.37
C VAL A 25 -22.53 -18.63 -7.16
N TRP A 26 -22.54 -19.02 -8.44
CA TRP A 26 -21.37 -18.94 -9.33
C TRP A 26 -20.91 -17.50 -9.52
N LEU A 27 -21.82 -16.57 -9.81
CA LEU A 27 -21.48 -15.15 -9.95
C LEU A 27 -21.03 -14.50 -8.64
N ALA A 28 -21.47 -15.02 -7.49
CA ALA A 28 -21.16 -14.45 -6.18
C ALA A 28 -19.85 -14.98 -5.56
N PHE A 29 -19.36 -16.16 -5.99
CA PHE A 29 -18.21 -16.84 -5.37
C PHE A 29 -17.15 -17.40 -6.33
N ILE A 30 -17.43 -17.49 -7.64
CA ILE A 30 -16.53 -18.10 -8.62
C ILE A 30 -16.12 -17.08 -9.69
N ASP A 31 -16.98 -16.11 -9.97
CA ASP A 31 -16.65 -15.06 -10.93
C ASP A 31 -15.57 -14.10 -10.39
N SER A 32 -14.79 -13.51 -11.29
CA SER A 32 -13.59 -12.71 -10.96
C SER A 32 -13.88 -11.43 -10.18
N ASN A 33 -15.16 -11.09 -10.02
CA ASN A 33 -15.65 -9.90 -9.34
C ASN A 33 -16.16 -10.21 -7.92
N ASP A 34 -15.64 -11.29 -7.32
CA ASP A 34 -15.94 -11.68 -5.94
C ASP A 34 -15.77 -10.52 -4.95
N LEU A 35 -16.73 -10.42 -4.04
CA LEU A 35 -16.77 -9.39 -3.00
C LEU A 35 -15.48 -9.37 -2.15
N PHE A 36 -14.84 -10.52 -1.99
CA PHE A 36 -13.55 -10.65 -1.32
C PHE A 36 -12.43 -9.90 -2.05
N MET A 37 -12.33 -10.09 -3.37
CA MET A 37 -11.34 -9.40 -4.20
C MET A 37 -11.57 -7.89 -4.15
N GLN A 38 -12.82 -7.45 -4.20
CA GLN A 38 -13.15 -6.03 -4.13
C GLN A 38 -12.81 -5.39 -2.78
N ALA A 39 -12.97 -6.13 -1.67
CA ALA A 39 -12.53 -5.68 -0.36
C ALA A 39 -11.00 -5.56 -0.27
N GLN A 40 -10.27 -6.55 -0.78
CA GLN A 40 -8.80 -6.52 -0.82
C GLN A 40 -8.27 -5.37 -1.68
N LEU A 41 -8.87 -5.16 -2.85
CA LEU A 41 -8.51 -4.05 -3.75
C LEU A 41 -8.80 -2.69 -3.11
N SER A 42 -9.89 -2.57 -2.35
CA SER A 42 -10.20 -1.35 -1.60
C SER A 42 -9.13 -1.03 -0.55
N GLY A 43 -8.66 -2.03 0.20
CA GLY A 43 -7.55 -1.88 1.13
C GLY A 43 -6.26 -1.46 0.42
N LYS A 44 -5.86 -2.20 -0.61
CA LYS A 44 -4.66 -1.88 -1.40
C LYS A 44 -4.71 -0.50 -2.02
N LYS A 45 -5.89 -0.03 -2.42
CA LYS A 45 -6.09 1.33 -2.93
C LYS A 45 -5.82 2.37 -1.85
N ALA A 46 -6.28 2.16 -0.62
CA ALA A 46 -6.02 3.06 0.50
C ALA A 46 -4.51 3.12 0.80
N ASP A 47 -3.83 1.97 0.87
CA ASP A 47 -2.38 1.89 1.10
C ASP A 47 -1.58 2.66 0.03
N LEU A 48 -1.99 2.53 -1.25
CA LEU A 48 -1.35 3.24 -2.35
C LEU A 48 -1.57 4.75 -2.29
N ILE A 49 -2.73 5.20 -1.82
CA ILE A 49 -3.01 6.64 -1.63
C ILE A 49 -2.16 7.18 -0.49
N GLU A 50 -2.09 6.48 0.64
CA GLU A 50 -1.25 6.88 1.77
C GLU A 50 0.23 6.96 1.37
N ALA A 51 0.73 5.93 0.68
CA ALA A 51 2.10 5.93 0.17
C ALA A 51 2.35 7.11 -0.78
N LYS A 52 1.41 7.37 -1.70
CA LYS A 52 1.51 8.52 -2.62
C LYS A 52 1.60 9.83 -1.84
N ASP A 53 0.71 10.07 -0.89
CA ASP A 53 0.65 11.32 -0.14
C ASP A 53 1.93 11.51 0.69
N PHE A 54 2.42 10.45 1.35
CA PHE A 54 3.70 10.44 2.05
C PHE A 54 4.88 10.84 1.15
N TYR A 55 5.00 10.25 -0.04
CA TYR A 55 6.10 10.58 -0.95
C TYR A 55 5.95 11.98 -1.54
N GLN A 56 4.73 12.46 -1.78
CA GLN A 56 4.50 13.83 -2.23
C GLN A 56 4.96 14.83 -1.18
N GLU A 57 4.68 14.59 0.10
CA GLU A 57 5.19 15.42 1.19
C GLU A 57 6.71 15.39 1.26
N LYS A 58 7.33 14.20 1.18
CA LYS A 58 8.79 14.07 1.16
C LYS A 58 9.44 14.80 0.00
N ILE A 59 8.85 14.75 -1.20
CA ILE A 59 9.34 15.49 -2.36
C ILE A 59 9.29 16.99 -2.10
N MET A 60 8.21 17.50 -1.49
CA MET A 60 8.11 18.92 -1.13
C MET A 60 9.17 19.33 -0.10
N GLN A 61 9.36 18.53 0.95
CA GLN A 61 10.40 18.75 1.96
C GLN A 61 11.80 18.81 1.31
N VAL A 62 12.15 17.79 0.52
CA VAL A 62 13.47 17.72 -0.15
C VAL A 62 13.68 18.89 -1.12
N LYS A 63 12.65 19.33 -1.84
CA LYS A 63 12.75 20.49 -2.73
C LYS A 63 12.99 21.78 -1.95
N ASN A 64 12.32 21.96 -0.81
CA ASN A 64 12.53 23.12 0.05
C ASN A 64 13.93 23.12 0.66
N ASP A 65 14.39 21.96 1.14
CA ASP A 65 15.75 21.79 1.66
C ASP A 65 16.79 22.09 0.56
N GLN A 66 16.58 21.56 -0.65
CA GLN A 66 17.45 21.82 -1.79
C GLN A 66 17.50 23.31 -2.14
N ALA A 67 16.34 24.00 -2.15
CA ALA A 67 16.30 25.43 -2.41
C ALA A 67 17.03 26.24 -1.32
N ALA A 68 16.88 25.86 -0.05
CA ALA A 68 17.59 26.49 1.06
C ALA A 68 19.11 26.30 0.96
N LEU A 69 19.58 25.11 0.56
CA LEU A 69 21.01 24.80 0.37
C LEU A 69 21.60 25.55 -0.83
N ASN A 70 20.90 25.60 -1.97
CA ASN A 70 21.39 26.27 -3.18
C ASN A 70 21.54 27.78 -3.00
N ASN A 71 20.75 28.37 -2.10
CA ASN A 71 20.78 29.81 -1.83
C ASN A 71 21.76 30.20 -0.71
N ASN A 72 22.37 29.22 0.00
CA ASN A 72 23.28 29.51 1.12
C ASN A 72 24.47 28.50 1.14
N PRO A 73 25.65 28.92 0.65
CA PRO A 73 26.86 28.10 0.61
C PRO A 73 27.30 27.57 1.98
N ASP A 74 27.13 28.36 3.05
CA ASP A 74 27.53 27.99 4.40
C ASP A 74 26.64 26.87 4.96
N LEU A 75 25.33 26.93 4.68
CA LEU A 75 24.39 25.86 5.04
C LEU A 75 24.68 24.57 4.27
N LEU A 76 25.06 24.70 2.99
CA LEU A 76 25.45 23.55 2.17
C LEU A 76 26.71 22.86 2.71
N GLU A 77 27.76 23.63 3.02
CA GLU A 77 29.00 23.08 3.60
C GLU A 77 28.73 22.42 4.96
N LYS A 78 27.92 23.06 5.82
CA LYS A 78 27.52 22.48 7.11
C LYS A 78 26.79 21.15 6.95
N MET A 79 25.79 21.08 6.07
CA MET A 79 25.05 19.84 5.81
C MET A 79 25.95 18.74 5.21
N ALA A 80 26.84 19.09 4.29
CA ALA A 80 27.81 18.15 3.71
C ALA A 80 28.73 17.55 4.79
N ARG A 81 29.22 18.38 5.72
CA ARG A 81 30.08 17.96 6.83
C ARG A 81 29.34 17.15 7.90
N GLU A 82 28.17 17.60 8.35
CA GLU A 82 27.44 16.95 9.46
C GLU A 82 26.71 15.68 9.03
N LYS A 83 26.04 15.71 7.86
CA LYS A 83 25.18 14.60 7.43
C LYS A 83 25.93 13.56 6.59
N TYR A 84 26.84 14.01 5.74
CA TYR A 84 27.55 13.14 4.79
C TYR A 84 29.03 12.98 5.12
N LEU A 85 29.52 13.59 6.21
CA LEU A 85 30.91 13.47 6.65
C LEU A 85 31.92 13.84 5.55
N MET A 86 31.54 14.79 4.68
CA MET A 86 32.40 15.25 3.60
C MET A 86 33.58 16.07 4.14
N LYS A 87 34.75 15.90 3.54
CA LYS A 87 35.98 16.64 3.83
C LYS A 87 36.62 17.16 2.55
N LYS A 88 37.44 18.20 2.65
CA LYS A 88 38.32 18.64 1.55
C LYS A 88 39.56 17.74 1.50
N ASP A 89 40.22 17.66 0.35
CA ASP A 89 41.40 16.80 0.15
C ASP A 89 42.56 17.13 1.09
N ASN A 90 42.63 18.38 1.56
CA ASN A 90 43.64 18.88 2.49
C ASN A 90 43.20 18.86 3.97
N GLU A 91 42.08 18.23 4.29
CA GLU A 91 41.53 18.15 5.65
C GLU A 91 41.44 16.70 6.15
N ASP A 92 41.65 16.51 7.45
CA ASP A 92 41.44 15.23 8.13
C ASP A 92 40.14 15.27 8.95
N LEU A 93 39.31 14.25 8.79
CA LEU A 93 38.03 14.11 9.49
C LEU A 93 38.20 13.15 10.67
N TYR A 94 37.85 13.62 11.87
CA TYR A 94 37.85 12.82 13.09
C TYR A 94 36.40 12.64 13.57
N ILE A 95 35.98 11.38 13.77
CA ILE A 95 34.66 11.04 14.33
C ILE A 95 34.87 10.60 15.77
N VAL A 96 34.37 11.37 16.72
CA VAL A 96 34.45 11.03 18.15
C VAL A 96 33.21 10.24 18.53
N VAL A 97 33.38 8.93 18.71
CA VAL A 97 32.34 8.06 19.25
C VAL A 97 32.53 7.97 20.76
N LYS A 98 31.49 8.25 21.54
CA LYS A 98 31.51 7.91 22.97
C LYS A 98 31.34 6.40 23.08
N GLU A 99 32.31 5.73 23.71
CA GLU A 99 32.12 4.38 24.21
C GLU A 99 31.25 4.46 25.47
N ASP A 100 30.14 3.74 25.48
CA ASP A 100 29.27 3.58 26.67
C ASP A 100 29.90 2.60 27.68
#